data_AF-A0A8T3VJF8-F1
#
_entry.id   AF-A0A8T3VJF8-F1
#
_cell.length_a   1.000
_cell.length_b   1.000
_cell.length_c   1.000
_cell.angle_alpha   90.00
_cell.angle_beta   90.00
_cell.angle_gamma   90.00
#
_symmetry.space_group_name_H-M   'P 1'
#
loop_
_entity.id
_entity.type
_entity.pdbx_description
1 polymer ?
#
loop_
_entity_poly.entity_id
_entity_poly.type
_entity_poly.pdbx_seq_one_letter_code
_entity_poly.pdbx_strand_id
1 'polypeptide(L)'
;MIVKITNFDENAEMPYIDYEVRGLLQIQMDFLNENLEEETSIDEDIFNIRLYFEDFFPFQSEVAKIRLDDFIAREEIEMNVFLSSFLEDM
;
A
#
# COMPACT_ATOMS: atom_id res chain seq x y z
N MET A 1 8.98 7.12 7.26
CA MET A 1 8.09 6.74 6.14
C MET A 1 6.64 6.97 6.54
N ILE A 2 5.88 7.64 5.70
CA ILE A 2 4.44 7.89 5.86
C ILE A 2 3.75 7.13 4.72
N VAL A 3 2.80 6.26 5.06
CA VAL A 3 2.00 5.51 4.08
C VAL A 3 0.57 6.02 4.13
N LYS A 4 -0.04 6.24 2.97
CA LYS A 4 -1.44 6.67 2.84
C LYS A 4 -2.16 5.90 1.75
N ILE A 5 -3.37 5.43 2.04
CA ILE A 5 -4.26 4.91 1.02
C ILE A 5 -4.89 6.09 0.30
N THR A 6 -4.77 6.13 -1.03
CA THR A 6 -5.31 7.21 -1.86
C THR A 6 -6.51 6.80 -2.67
N ASN A 7 -6.61 5.51 -2.98
CA ASN A 7 -7.72 4.95 -3.73
C ASN A 7 -7.85 3.45 -3.45
N PHE A 8 -9.05 2.90 -3.63
CA PHE A 8 -9.29 1.47 -3.61
C PHE A 8 -10.63 1.16 -4.27
N ASP A 9 -10.77 -0.04 -4.84
CA ASP A 9 -12.05 -0.52 -5.37
C ASP A 9 -12.20 -2.02 -5.08
N GLU A 10 -13.19 -2.37 -4.27
CA GLU A 10 -13.53 -3.76 -3.96
C GLU A 10 -14.36 -4.45 -5.04
N ASN A 11 -14.93 -3.68 -5.98
CA ASN A 11 -15.84 -4.16 -7.03
C ASN A 11 -15.20 -4.18 -8.42
N ALA A 12 -13.93 -3.79 -8.55
CA ALA A 12 -13.16 -3.93 -9.78
C ALA A 12 -13.04 -5.41 -10.18
N GLU A 13 -12.71 -5.68 -11.46
CA GLU A 13 -12.45 -7.05 -11.94
C GLU A 13 -11.38 -7.76 -11.08
N MET A 14 -10.39 -6.99 -10.65
CA MET A 14 -9.42 -7.39 -9.63
C MET A 14 -9.41 -6.31 -8.55
N PRO A 15 -9.92 -6.60 -7.34
CA PRO A 15 -9.92 -5.65 -6.23
C PRO A 15 -8.52 -5.11 -5.94
N TYR A 16 -8.41 -3.84 -5.60
CA TYR A 16 -7.10 -3.22 -5.38
C TYR A 16 -7.11 -2.11 -4.33
N ILE A 17 -5.93 -1.80 -3.80
CA ILE A 17 -5.65 -0.62 -2.98
C ILE A 17 -4.44 0.11 -3.58
N ASP A 18 -4.57 1.42 -3.76
CA ASP A 18 -3.49 2.33 -4.15
C ASP A 18 -2.94 3.03 -2.91
N TYR A 19 -1.62 2.99 -2.75
CA TYR A 19 -0.88 3.62 -1.67
C TYR A 19 0.07 4.69 -2.21
N GLU A 20 0.16 5.80 -1.50
CA GLU A 20 1.24 6.77 -1.60
C GLU A 20 2.17 6.62 -0.38
N VAL A 21 3.46 6.53 -0.65
CA VAL A 21 4.50 6.44 0.37
C VAL A 21 5.43 7.64 0.25
N ARG A 22 5.59 8.36 1.37
CA ARG A 22 6.41 9.59 1.46
C ARG A 22 7.49 9.46 2.53
N GLY A 23 8.56 10.25 2.35
CA GLY A 23 9.68 10.29 3.30
C GLY A 23 10.60 9.08 3.19
N LEU A 24 10.72 8.52 1.99
CA LEU A 24 11.76 7.59 1.59
C LEU A 24 12.88 8.36 0.89
N LEU A 25 14.11 7.86 1.00
CA LEU A 25 15.23 8.33 0.18
C LEU A 25 15.12 7.73 -1.24
N GLN A 26 15.68 8.40 -2.25
CA GLN A 26 15.68 7.89 -3.63
C GLN A 26 16.17 6.44 -3.72
N ILE A 27 17.29 6.11 -3.05
CA ILE A 27 17.84 4.75 -3.03
C ILE A 27 16.87 3.70 -2.46
N GLN A 28 16.04 4.09 -1.48
CA GLN A 28 15.03 3.20 -0.91
C GLN A 28 13.86 3.02 -1.88
N MET A 29 13.43 4.09 -2.56
CA MET A 29 12.38 4.00 -3.58
C MET A 29 12.82 3.13 -4.76
N ASP A 30 14.05 3.31 -5.24
CA ASP A 30 14.62 2.51 -6.33
C ASP A 30 14.70 1.03 -5.93
N PHE A 31 15.19 0.74 -4.72
CA PHE A 31 15.25 -0.63 -4.20
C PHE A 31 13.86 -1.28 -4.11
N LEU A 32 12.86 -0.58 -3.56
CA LEU A 32 11.50 -1.11 -3.49
C LEU A 32 10.90 -1.32 -4.89
N ASN A 33 11.09 -0.38 -5.81
CA ASN A 33 10.59 -0.45 -7.17
C ASN A 33 11.18 -1.63 -7.97
N GLU A 34 12.40 -2.05 -7.66
CA GLU A 34 13.07 -3.18 -8.33
C GLU A 34 12.74 -4.54 -7.72
N ASN A 35 12.32 -4.59 -6.45
CA ASN A 35 12.22 -5.84 -5.69
C ASN A 35 10.79 -6.19 -5.23
N LEU A 36 9.86 -5.23 -5.23
CA LEU A 36 8.44 -5.53 -5.03
C LEU A 36 7.86 -6.18 -6.30
N GLU A 37 6.98 -7.17 -6.11
CA GLU A 37 6.28 -7.84 -7.23
C GLU A 37 5.08 -7.00 -7.72
N GLU A 38 4.62 -6.08 -6.88
CA GLU A 38 3.48 -5.21 -7.08
C GLU A 38 3.72 -4.14 -8.15
N GLU A 39 2.63 -3.60 -8.70
CA GLU A 39 2.70 -2.48 -9.63
C GLU A 39 3.14 -1.22 -8.87
N THR A 40 4.35 -0.75 -9.16
CA THR A 40 4.99 0.37 -8.47
C THR A 40 5.42 1.47 -9.44
N SER A 41 5.46 2.70 -8.96
CA SER A 41 6.02 3.83 -9.70
C SER A 41 6.54 4.92 -8.78
N ILE A 42 7.49 5.72 -9.28
CA ILE A 42 8.07 6.85 -8.56
C ILE A 42 7.64 8.14 -9.25
N ASP A 43 7.04 9.06 -8.50
CA ASP A 43 6.73 10.42 -8.94
C ASP A 43 7.33 11.42 -7.96
N GLU A 44 8.41 12.09 -8.38
CA GLU A 44 9.24 12.96 -7.53
C GLU A 44 9.65 12.29 -6.21
N ASP A 45 9.14 12.77 -5.08
CA ASP A 45 9.42 12.26 -3.72
C ASP A 45 8.32 11.32 -3.21
N ILE A 46 7.49 10.78 -4.10
CA ILE A 46 6.35 9.90 -3.80
C ILE A 46 6.57 8.54 -4.47
N PHE A 47 6.54 7.50 -3.65
CA PHE A 47 6.51 6.12 -4.13
C PHE A 47 5.07 5.61 -4.13
N ASN A 48 4.57 5.22 -5.29
CA ASN A 48 3.21 4.74 -5.50
C ASN A 48 3.21 3.22 -5.63
N ILE A 49 2.24 2.57 -4.98
CA ILE A 49 2.07 1.12 -5.00
C ILE A 49 0.61 0.81 -5.26
N ARG A 50 0.32 -0.07 -6.22
CA ARG A 50 -0.99 -0.71 -6.34
C ARG A 50 -0.88 -2.18 -5.96
N LEU A 51 -1.62 -2.55 -4.92
CA LEU A 51 -1.74 -3.93 -4.46
C LEU A 51 -3.08 -4.49 -4.90
N TYR A 52 -3.04 -5.62 -5.62
CA TYR A 52 -4.22 -6.35 -6.05
C TYR A 52 -4.56 -7.48 -5.07
N PHE A 53 -5.85 -7.79 -4.91
CA PHE A 53 -6.35 -8.81 -4.00
C PHE A 53 -7.23 -9.81 -4.75
N GLU A 54 -6.80 -11.08 -4.80
CA GLU A 54 -7.55 -12.15 -5.48
C GLU A 54 -8.63 -12.78 -4.57
N ASP A 55 -8.28 -13.09 -3.32
CA ASP A 55 -9.14 -13.89 -2.43
C ASP A 55 -9.73 -13.11 -1.24
N PHE A 56 -9.01 -12.12 -0.71
CA PHE A 56 -9.40 -11.43 0.52
C PHE A 56 -9.09 -9.94 0.45
N PHE A 57 -10.14 -9.13 0.24
CA PHE A 57 -10.02 -7.68 0.26
C PHE A 57 -10.14 -7.14 1.71
N PRO A 58 -9.21 -6.28 2.19
CA PRO A 58 -9.17 -5.85 3.59
C PRO A 58 -10.45 -5.17 4.10
N PHE A 59 -11.22 -4.54 3.22
CA PHE A 59 -12.40 -3.74 3.59
C PHE A 59 -13.74 -4.42 3.28
N GLN A 60 -13.74 -5.70 2.90
CA GLN A 60 -14.95 -6.40 2.43
C GLN A 60 -16.01 -6.65 3.52
N SER A 61 -15.63 -6.62 4.80
CA SER A 61 -16.53 -7.00 5.89
C SER A 61 -17.58 -5.92 6.18
N GLU A 62 -18.79 -6.33 6.60
CA GLU A 62 -19.84 -5.38 7.01
C GLU A 62 -19.41 -4.46 8.17
N VAL A 63 -18.51 -4.95 9.04
CA VAL A 63 -17.92 -4.13 10.11
C VAL A 63 -16.96 -3.09 9.54
N ALA A 64 -16.19 -3.42 8.50
CA ALA A 64 -15.33 -2.49 7.80
C ALA A 64 -16.14 -1.38 7.12
N LYS A 65 -17.31 -1.69 6.55
CA LYS A 65 -18.20 -0.67 5.97
C LYS A 65 -18.71 0.35 6.99
N ILE A 66 -18.84 -0.03 8.26
CA ILE A 66 -19.27 0.85 9.36
C ILE A 66 -18.10 1.64 9.95
N ARG A 67 -16.90 1.04 10.00
CA ARG A 67 -15.69 1.60 10.64
C ARG A 67 -14.53 1.70 9.66
N LEU A 68 -14.80 2.17 8.45
CA LEU A 68 -13.85 2.14 7.34
C LEU A 68 -12.54 2.85 7.68
N ASP A 69 -12.62 4.00 8.34
CA ASP A 69 -11.44 4.78 8.75
C ASP A 69 -10.49 3.98 9.66
N ASP A 70 -11.02 3.13 10.54
CA ASP A 70 -10.19 2.29 11.41
C ASP A 70 -9.47 1.19 10.62
N PHE A 71 -10.14 0.65 9.59
CA PHE A 71 -9.53 -0.35 8.71
C PHE A 71 -8.50 0.28 7.77
N ILE A 72 -8.77 1.47 7.22
CA ILE A 72 -7.79 2.25 6.46
C ILE A 72 -6.56 2.53 7.32
N ALA A 73 -6.74 3.03 8.55
CA ALA A 73 -5.63 3.32 9.45
C ALA A 73 -4.82 2.05 9.78
N ARG A 74 -5.49 0.92 9.97
CA ARG A 74 -4.83 -0.36 10.20
C ARG A 74 -4.03 -0.82 8.98
N GLU A 75 -4.62 -0.74 7.79
CA GLU A 75 -3.99 -1.15 6.54
C GLU A 75 -2.76 -0.26 6.21
N GLU A 76 -2.85 1.05 6.46
CA GLU A 76 -1.71 1.96 6.35
C GLU A 76 -0.55 1.57 7.31
N ILE A 77 -0.87 1.10 8.52
CA ILE A 77 0.14 0.60 9.47
C ILE A 77 0.74 -0.72 8.99
N GLU A 78 -0.09 -1.67 8.53
CA GLU A 78 0.37 -2.97 8.03
C GLU A 78 1.31 -2.80 6.83
N MET A 79 0.95 -1.94 5.86
CA MET A 79 1.81 -1.61 4.73
C MET A 79 3.11 -0.91 5.17
N ASN A 80 3.05 -0.03 6.17
CA ASN A 80 4.26 0.60 6.71
C ASN A 80 5.24 -0.43 7.31
N VAL A 81 4.72 -1.39 8.07
CA VAL A 81 5.52 -2.48 8.64
C VAL A 81 6.09 -3.38 7.54
N PHE A 82 5.29 -3.74 6.55
CA PHE A 82 5.72 -4.53 5.40
C PHE A 82 6.90 -3.88 4.67
N LEU A 83 6.74 -2.63 4.22
CA LEU A 83 7.79 -1.90 3.53
C LEU A 83 9.03 -1.69 4.41
N SER A 84 8.85 -1.47 5.71
CA SER A 84 9.98 -1.35 6.64
C SER A 84 10.77 -2.65 6.72
N SER A 85 10.09 -3.80 6.81
CA SER A 85 10.76 -5.10 6.82
C SER A 85 11.53 -5.39 5.53
N PHE A 86 10.99 -4.93 4.39
CA PHE A 86 11.64 -5.08 3.09
C PHE A 86 12.92 -4.23 3.00
N LEU A 87 12.88 -3.01 3.55
CA LEU A 87 14.03 -2.10 3.60
C LEU A 87 15.11 -2.50 4.62
N GLU A 88 14.80 -3.34 5.60
CA GLU A 88 15.80 -3.86 6.55
C GLU A 88 16.84 -4.78 5.88
N ASP A 89 16.48 -5.37 4.73
CA ASP A 89 17.34 -6.26 3.96
C ASP A 89 18.25 -5.52 2.93
N MET A 90 18.21 -4.18 2.91
CA MET A 90 18.96 -3.32 1.97
C MET A 90 20.38 -2.97 2.43
#